data_AF-R6C8U0-F1
#
_entry.id   AF-R6C8U0-F1
#
_cell.length_a   1.000
_cell.length_b   1.000
_cell.length_c   1.000
_cell.angle_alpha   90.00
_cell.angle_beta   90.00
_cell.angle_gamma   90.00
#
_symmetry.space_group_name_H-M   'P 1'
#
loop_
_entity.id
_entity.type
_entity.pdbx_description
1 polymer ?
#
loop_
_entity_poly.entity_id
_entity_poly.type
_entity_poly.pdbx_seq_one_letter_code
_entity_poly.pdbx_strand_id
1 'polypeptide(L)'
;MSRAIYDKLMDAIGNPYGVCGFMGNVKAESGMKSNNLQNSGNRKLGMSDEEYTAAVDNGTYTAFATDCKGYGMCQWTTSGRKAALLAYAKEHQTSIGNEDMQVGFILYELQKSYKNVLTVLQNAASVKEASDYVVKKYERPANQSDAVLNKRAAYGEEFFKEYVLKEEEKMQTGKGLAEYAKSKLGTPYFYGAKLNVLTEKYMEAMHKSYPKIVTLLYMAKARNKKQVGKVNVDCSGLIAGYRKKNIGSSQLRATAKKRLPISEIEKFAVGTVLWKSGHVGVYIGLENGVPMCMEAKGINYGTVKSKVADTKWEYGLTFSDLKYEYDEKVPGKDRQPNPYTEPTTTIKKGCKDTNGTGVRWVQWELREAGFDKEFVYNKKKYNPVKVDGSAGPITDAAIKAFQQSCKLQVDGKCGPATRRCLKAN
;
A
#
# COMPACT_ATOMS: atom_id res chain seq x y z
N MET A 1 8.78 21.18 -8.34
CA MET A 1 7.46 20.72 -8.80
C MET A 1 6.73 20.12 -7.62
N SER A 2 5.50 20.53 -7.33
CA SER A 2 4.79 20.20 -6.09
C SER A 2 4.24 18.76 -6.14
N ARG A 3 4.80 17.86 -5.32
CA ARG A 3 4.31 16.49 -5.12
C ARG A 3 2.87 16.47 -4.58
N ALA A 4 2.47 17.49 -3.83
CA ALA A 4 1.13 17.63 -3.28
C ALA A 4 0.04 17.69 -4.37
N ILE A 5 0.32 18.38 -5.49
CA ILE A 5 -0.59 18.42 -6.65
C ILE A 5 -0.77 17.01 -7.23
N TYR A 6 0.32 16.28 -7.43
CA TYR A 6 0.29 14.91 -7.96
C TYR A 6 -0.55 14.01 -7.05
N ASP A 7 -0.30 14.01 -5.74
CA ASP A 7 -1.00 13.15 -4.79
C ASP A 7 -2.52 13.43 -4.78
N LYS A 8 -2.91 14.71 -4.74
CA LYS A 8 -4.33 15.12 -4.74
C LYS A 8 -5.05 14.75 -6.04
N LEU A 9 -4.39 14.89 -7.18
CA LEU A 9 -4.94 14.44 -8.47
C LEU A 9 -5.01 12.91 -8.54
N MET A 10 -4.00 12.22 -8.01
CA MET A 10 -3.94 10.76 -7.99
C MET A 10 -5.03 10.14 -7.13
N ASP A 11 -5.36 10.75 -5.99
CA ASP A 11 -6.48 10.34 -5.14
C ASP A 11 -7.83 10.38 -5.87
N ALA A 12 -8.01 11.33 -6.79
CA ALA A 12 -9.27 11.51 -7.54
C ALA A 12 -9.30 10.75 -8.87
N ILE A 13 -8.17 10.68 -9.59
CA ILE A 13 -8.08 10.10 -10.94
C ILE A 13 -7.69 8.62 -10.88
N GLY A 14 -6.89 8.19 -9.90
CA GLY A 14 -6.55 6.77 -9.73
C GLY A 14 -5.67 6.16 -10.84
N ASN A 15 -5.16 6.97 -11.78
CA ASN A 15 -4.30 6.52 -12.87
C ASN A 15 -3.11 7.46 -13.07
N PRO A 16 -1.85 6.98 -12.87
CA PRO A 16 -0.66 7.82 -12.99
C PRO A 16 -0.45 8.38 -14.40
N TYR A 17 -0.83 7.65 -15.46
CA TYR A 17 -0.75 8.16 -16.83
C TYR A 17 -1.67 9.37 -17.03
N GLY A 18 -2.90 9.27 -16.53
CA GLY A 18 -3.86 10.37 -16.51
C GLY A 18 -3.34 11.59 -15.78
N VAL A 19 -2.91 11.41 -14.53
CA VAL A 19 -2.42 12.51 -13.69
C VAL A 19 -1.23 13.21 -14.34
N CYS A 20 -0.20 12.45 -14.75
CA CYS A 20 0.99 13.03 -15.36
C CYS A 20 0.69 13.70 -16.70
N GLY A 21 -0.19 13.11 -17.53
CA GLY A 21 -0.63 13.73 -18.78
C GLY A 21 -1.37 15.06 -18.57
N PHE A 22 -2.22 15.13 -17.54
CA PHE A 22 -2.88 16.38 -17.16
C PHE A 22 -1.88 17.42 -16.63
N MET A 23 -0.99 17.03 -15.71
CA MET A 23 0.03 17.92 -15.16
C MET A 23 0.99 18.46 -16.23
N GLY A 24 1.32 17.67 -17.25
CA GLY A 24 2.11 18.12 -18.40
C GLY A 24 1.45 19.29 -19.16
N ASN A 25 0.12 19.30 -19.23
CA ASN A 25 -0.65 20.41 -19.80
C ASN A 25 -0.63 21.64 -18.91
N VAL A 26 -0.89 21.48 -17.61
CA VAL A 26 -0.81 22.58 -16.63
C VAL A 26 0.58 23.22 -16.62
N LYS A 27 1.64 22.40 -16.76
CA LYS A 27 3.01 22.88 -16.88
C LYS A 27 3.22 23.75 -18.12
N ALA A 28 2.61 23.39 -19.24
CA ALA A 28 2.68 24.18 -20.47
C ALA A 28 1.86 25.49 -20.39
N GLU A 29 0.75 25.51 -19.64
CA GLU A 29 -0.10 26.69 -19.48
C GLU A 29 0.52 27.74 -18.55
N SER A 30 1.01 27.32 -17.38
CA SER A 30 1.38 28.25 -16.30
C SER A 30 2.74 27.97 -15.67
N GLY A 31 3.43 26.94 -16.12
CA GLY A 31 4.61 26.45 -15.41
C GLY A 31 4.29 25.77 -14.07
N MET A 32 3.02 25.46 -13.80
CA MET A 32 2.42 25.03 -12.52
C MET A 32 2.15 26.16 -11.51
N LYS A 33 2.08 27.42 -11.95
CA LYS A 33 1.82 28.56 -11.06
C LYS A 33 0.33 28.87 -10.96
N SER A 34 -0.21 28.89 -9.74
CA SER A 34 -1.61 29.20 -9.46
C SER A 34 -1.95 30.70 -9.52
N ASN A 35 -0.97 31.59 -9.35
CA ASN A 35 -1.19 33.04 -9.41
C ASN A 35 -0.86 33.67 -10.79
N ASN A 36 -0.48 32.87 -11.79
CA ASN A 36 0.02 33.35 -13.07
C ASN A 36 -1.05 34.07 -13.89
N LEU A 37 -0.93 35.39 -14.03
CA LEU A 37 -1.68 36.17 -15.01
C LEU A 37 -0.93 36.11 -16.34
N GLN A 38 -1.65 35.90 -17.45
CA GLN A 38 -0.99 35.86 -18.75
C GLN A 38 -0.21 37.16 -19.03
N ASN A 39 0.99 37.06 -19.62
CA ASN A 39 1.88 38.21 -19.85
C ASN A 39 1.24 39.40 -20.59
N SER A 40 0.27 39.15 -21.47
CA SER A 40 -0.48 40.19 -22.17
C SER A 40 -1.45 40.95 -21.24
N GLY A 41 -1.93 40.30 -20.18
CA GLY A 41 -2.67 40.89 -19.07
C GLY A 41 -1.79 41.79 -18.23
N ASN A 42 -0.64 41.28 -17.75
CA ASN A 42 0.28 42.05 -16.90
C ASN A 42 0.64 43.39 -17.57
N ARG A 43 1.01 43.34 -18.85
CA ARG A 43 1.37 44.55 -19.62
C ARG A 43 0.21 45.52 -19.82
N LYS A 44 -1.00 45.03 -20.08
CA LYS A 44 -2.17 45.90 -20.35
C LYS A 44 -2.77 46.50 -19.08
N LEU A 45 -2.69 45.77 -17.97
CA LEU A 45 -3.24 46.19 -16.68
C LEU A 45 -2.19 46.92 -15.82
N GLY A 46 -0.91 46.82 -16.16
CA GLY A 46 0.17 47.39 -15.36
C GLY A 46 0.30 46.73 -13.98
N MET A 47 -0.05 45.44 -13.88
CA MET A 47 -0.05 44.66 -12.64
C MET A 47 0.84 43.43 -12.78
N SER A 48 1.58 43.10 -11.73
CA SER A 48 2.19 41.79 -11.53
C SER A 48 1.14 40.70 -11.24
N ASP A 49 1.58 39.44 -11.27
CA ASP A 49 0.77 38.27 -10.92
C ASP A 49 0.23 38.39 -9.47
N GLU A 50 1.10 38.83 -8.56
CA GLU A 50 0.80 39.04 -7.14
C GLU A 50 -0.18 40.19 -6.92
N GLU A 51 0.05 41.35 -7.55
CA GLU A 51 -0.84 42.50 -7.44
C GLU A 51 -2.23 42.22 -8.01
N TYR A 52 -2.30 41.57 -9.18
CA TYR A 52 -3.58 41.20 -9.78
C TYR A 52 -4.34 40.22 -8.88
N THR A 53 -3.66 39.20 -8.36
CA THR A 53 -4.27 38.23 -7.43
C THR A 53 -4.79 38.91 -6.17
N ALA A 54 -3.99 39.77 -5.54
CA ALA A 54 -4.38 40.52 -4.35
C ALA A 54 -5.58 41.45 -4.63
N ALA A 55 -5.59 42.12 -5.78
CA ALA A 55 -6.67 43.01 -6.18
C ALA A 55 -7.99 42.26 -6.45
N VAL A 56 -7.93 41.03 -6.97
CA VAL A 56 -9.11 40.17 -7.12
C VAL A 56 -9.59 39.69 -5.75
N ASP A 57 -8.68 39.22 -4.89
CA ASP A 57 -9.00 38.70 -3.55
C ASP A 57 -9.63 39.76 -2.65
N ASN A 58 -9.11 40.99 -2.67
CA ASN A 58 -9.62 42.09 -1.86
C ASN A 58 -10.80 42.84 -2.51
N GLY A 59 -11.22 42.43 -3.71
CA GLY A 59 -12.36 42.99 -4.42
C GLY A 59 -12.13 44.35 -5.10
N THR A 60 -10.90 44.90 -5.10
CA THR A 60 -10.59 46.16 -5.79
C THR A 60 -10.56 45.99 -7.32
N TYR A 61 -10.33 44.77 -7.82
CA TYR A 61 -10.44 44.42 -9.24
C TYR A 61 -11.67 43.54 -9.51
N THR A 62 -12.76 44.17 -9.96
CA THR A 62 -14.07 43.53 -10.17
C THR A 62 -14.27 42.89 -11.54
N ALA A 63 -13.38 43.17 -12.49
CA ALA A 63 -13.47 42.72 -13.88
C ALA A 63 -12.89 41.31 -14.12
N PHE A 64 -12.51 40.56 -13.08
CA PHE A 64 -11.88 39.25 -13.20
C PHE A 64 -12.62 38.31 -14.17
N ALA A 65 -13.94 38.22 -14.04
CA ALA A 65 -14.75 37.34 -14.87
C ALA A 65 -14.90 37.81 -16.32
N THR A 66 -14.62 39.07 -16.64
CA THR A 66 -14.96 39.67 -17.96
C THR A 66 -13.76 40.24 -18.69
N ASP A 67 -12.57 40.30 -18.08
CA ASP A 67 -11.38 40.90 -18.68
C ASP A 67 -10.72 40.06 -19.79
N CYS A 68 -11.20 38.82 -19.99
CA CYS A 68 -10.69 37.85 -20.95
C CYS A 68 -9.18 37.62 -20.82
N LYS A 69 -8.64 37.69 -19.61
CA LYS A 69 -7.23 37.40 -19.32
C LYS A 69 -7.06 36.01 -18.72
N GLY A 70 -6.21 35.17 -19.31
CA GLY A 70 -5.83 33.88 -18.75
C GLY A 70 -5.23 34.04 -17.35
N TYR A 71 -5.70 33.21 -16.41
CA TYR A 71 -5.25 33.25 -15.02
C TYR A 71 -5.04 31.83 -14.47
N GLY A 72 -4.05 31.68 -13.59
CA GLY A 72 -3.83 30.48 -12.79
C GLY A 72 -3.37 29.23 -13.55
N MET A 73 -3.49 28.07 -12.89
CA MET A 73 -2.89 26.80 -13.33
C MET A 73 -3.24 26.42 -14.78
N CYS A 74 -4.53 26.46 -15.12
CA CYS A 74 -5.05 26.11 -16.44
C CYS A 74 -5.31 27.33 -17.33
N GLN A 75 -4.74 28.50 -17.00
CA GLN A 75 -4.93 29.74 -17.76
C GLN A 75 -6.41 30.02 -18.12
N TRP A 76 -7.31 29.93 -17.13
CA TRP A 76 -8.74 30.15 -17.32
C TRP A 76 -9.00 31.52 -17.94
N THR A 77 -9.54 31.54 -19.16
CA THR A 77 -9.69 32.75 -19.96
C THR A 77 -11.15 33.09 -20.28
N THR A 78 -12.04 32.09 -20.35
CA THR A 78 -13.46 32.32 -20.66
C THR A 78 -14.21 32.86 -19.44
N SER A 79 -15.14 33.78 -19.68
CA SER A 79 -15.88 34.46 -18.61
C SER A 79 -16.61 33.50 -17.65
N GLY A 80 -17.27 32.47 -18.19
CA GLY A 80 -17.95 31.46 -17.39
C GLY A 80 -17.01 30.70 -16.46
N ARG A 81 -15.87 30.20 -16.97
CA ARG A 81 -14.89 29.47 -16.15
C ARG A 81 -14.22 30.37 -15.12
N LYS A 82 -13.90 31.64 -15.47
CA LYS A 82 -13.36 32.61 -14.51
C LYS A 82 -14.37 32.95 -13.41
N ALA A 83 -15.64 33.18 -13.76
CA ALA A 83 -16.69 33.39 -12.76
C ALA A 83 -16.84 32.19 -11.82
N ALA A 84 -16.83 30.97 -12.36
CA ALA A 84 -16.89 29.74 -11.57
C ALA A 84 -15.68 29.56 -10.65
N LEU A 85 -14.46 29.84 -11.12
CA LEU A 85 -13.26 29.80 -10.29
C LEU A 85 -13.34 30.80 -9.12
N LEU A 86 -13.75 32.04 -9.40
CA LEU A 86 -13.90 33.06 -8.36
C LEU A 86 -14.98 32.67 -7.34
N ALA A 87 -16.11 32.10 -7.80
CA ALA A 87 -17.16 31.60 -6.92
C ALA A 87 -16.66 30.45 -6.04
N TYR A 88 -15.92 29.50 -6.62
CA TYR A 88 -15.33 28.38 -5.89
C TYR A 88 -14.33 28.86 -4.81
N ALA A 89 -13.47 29.82 -5.14
CA ALA A 89 -12.53 30.42 -4.19
C ALA A 89 -13.25 31.09 -3.01
N LYS A 90 -14.33 31.84 -3.28
CA LYS A 90 -15.16 32.48 -2.24
C LYS A 90 -15.86 31.47 -1.34
N GLU A 91 -16.43 30.41 -1.92
CA GLU A 91 -17.07 29.33 -1.17
C GLU A 91 -16.10 28.65 -0.20
N HIS A 92 -14.84 28.47 -0.62
CA HIS A 92 -13.80 27.85 0.18
C HIS A 92 -13.03 28.82 1.08
N GLN A 93 -13.36 30.13 1.03
CA GLN A 93 -12.73 31.18 1.85
C GLN A 93 -11.19 31.23 1.70
N THR A 94 -10.71 31.02 0.48
CA THR A 94 -9.27 31.03 0.15
C THR A 94 -8.97 32.04 -0.93
N SER A 95 -7.72 32.51 -1.00
CA SER A 95 -7.22 33.29 -2.13
C SER A 95 -7.47 32.58 -3.47
N ILE A 96 -7.84 33.34 -4.50
CA ILE A 96 -8.01 32.83 -5.86
C ILE A 96 -6.71 32.28 -6.44
N GLY A 97 -5.55 32.70 -5.91
CA GLY A 97 -4.22 32.20 -6.25
C GLY A 97 -3.75 31.00 -5.42
N ASN A 98 -4.58 30.44 -4.51
CA ASN A 98 -4.19 29.31 -3.68
C ASN A 98 -4.06 28.01 -4.50
N GLU A 99 -2.91 27.33 -4.38
CA GLU A 99 -2.59 26.09 -5.11
C GLU A 99 -3.61 24.98 -4.84
N ASP A 100 -3.88 24.67 -3.58
CA ASP A 100 -4.81 23.61 -3.20
C ASP A 100 -6.24 23.87 -3.65
N MET A 101 -6.70 25.13 -3.57
CA MET A 101 -8.01 25.54 -4.05
C MET A 101 -8.13 25.32 -5.55
N GLN A 102 -7.15 25.76 -6.35
CA GLN A 102 -7.19 25.59 -7.80
C GLN A 102 -7.14 24.13 -8.22
N VAL A 103 -6.38 23.27 -7.54
CA VAL A 103 -6.45 21.81 -7.78
C VAL A 103 -7.84 21.26 -7.44
N GLY A 104 -8.46 21.75 -6.36
CA GLY A 104 -9.85 21.41 -6.03
C GLY A 104 -10.82 21.82 -7.13
N PHE A 105 -10.68 23.03 -7.67
CA PHE A 105 -11.51 23.53 -8.76
C PHE A 105 -11.31 22.74 -10.06
N ILE A 106 -10.08 22.36 -10.40
CA ILE A 106 -9.79 21.47 -11.53
C ILE A 106 -10.57 20.16 -11.40
N LEU A 107 -10.52 19.52 -10.22
CA LEU A 107 -11.25 18.29 -9.96
C LEU A 107 -12.77 18.49 -10.02
N TYR A 108 -13.26 19.61 -9.50
CA TYR A 108 -14.66 20.00 -9.62
C TYR A 108 -15.10 20.13 -11.08
N GLU A 109 -14.33 20.81 -11.93
CA GLU A 109 -14.62 20.94 -13.36
C GLU A 109 -14.61 19.57 -14.07
N LEU A 110 -13.59 18.74 -13.79
CA LEU A 110 -13.48 17.38 -14.34
C LEU A 110 -14.69 16.51 -14.00
N GLN A 111 -15.17 16.57 -12.77
CA GLN A 111 -16.31 15.78 -12.30
C GLN A 111 -17.67 16.30 -12.79
N LYS A 112 -17.82 17.63 -12.94
CA LYS A 112 -19.10 18.24 -13.30
C LYS A 112 -19.26 18.38 -14.80
N SER A 113 -18.30 19.03 -15.45
CA SER A 113 -18.45 19.54 -16.81
C SER A 113 -17.59 18.78 -17.83
N TYR A 114 -16.51 18.13 -17.39
CA TYR A 114 -15.56 17.43 -18.27
C TYR A 114 -15.47 15.93 -17.97
N LYS A 115 -16.61 15.27 -17.71
CA LYS A 115 -16.68 13.85 -17.34
C LYS A 115 -15.96 12.93 -18.31
N ASN A 116 -16.05 13.19 -19.62
CA ASN A 116 -15.33 12.41 -20.63
C ASN A 116 -13.81 12.56 -20.53
N VAL A 117 -13.33 13.77 -20.19
CA VAL A 117 -11.90 13.99 -19.92
C VAL A 117 -11.50 13.18 -18.69
N LEU A 118 -12.27 13.25 -17.61
CA LEU A 118 -12.00 12.46 -16.41
C LEU A 118 -11.96 10.95 -16.71
N THR A 119 -12.90 10.42 -17.49
CA THR A 119 -12.91 9.00 -17.89
C THR A 119 -11.66 8.62 -18.68
N VAL A 120 -11.19 9.46 -19.61
CA VAL A 120 -9.95 9.20 -20.34
C VAL A 120 -8.76 9.24 -19.39
N LEU A 121 -8.67 10.23 -18.50
CA LEU A 121 -7.59 10.31 -17.51
C LEU A 121 -7.57 9.07 -16.62
N GLN A 122 -8.73 8.56 -16.20
CA GLN A 122 -8.85 7.35 -15.38
C GLN A 122 -8.40 6.08 -16.12
N ASN A 123 -8.46 6.03 -17.46
CA ASN A 123 -8.25 4.80 -18.24
C ASN A 123 -7.08 4.86 -19.23
N ALA A 124 -6.39 5.99 -19.36
CA ALA A 124 -5.30 6.16 -20.32
C ALA A 124 -4.20 5.10 -20.13
N ALA A 125 -3.70 4.57 -21.24
CA ALA A 125 -2.62 3.60 -21.30
C ALA A 125 -1.23 4.24 -21.44
N SER A 126 -1.17 5.57 -21.67
CA SER A 126 0.09 6.33 -21.75
C SER A 126 -0.12 7.80 -21.34
N VAL A 127 0.97 8.47 -20.96
CA VAL A 127 0.96 9.92 -20.68
C VAL A 127 0.52 10.70 -21.92
N LYS A 128 0.98 10.28 -23.12
CA LYS A 128 0.63 10.94 -24.37
C LYS A 128 -0.87 10.88 -24.68
N GLU A 129 -1.50 9.72 -24.50
CA GLU A 129 -2.95 9.56 -24.68
C GLU A 129 -3.73 10.52 -23.77
N ALA A 130 -3.39 10.55 -22.47
CA ALA A 130 -3.99 11.46 -21.51
C ALA A 130 -3.76 12.92 -21.88
N SER A 131 -2.51 13.30 -22.14
CA SER A 131 -2.12 14.68 -22.46
C SER A 131 -2.82 15.19 -23.72
N ASP A 132 -2.84 14.40 -24.79
CA ASP A 132 -3.44 14.80 -26.06
C ASP A 132 -4.95 15.03 -25.91
N TYR A 133 -5.63 14.22 -25.10
CA TYR A 133 -7.06 14.39 -24.85
C TYR A 133 -7.34 15.66 -24.05
N VAL A 134 -6.52 15.98 -23.05
CA VAL A 134 -6.61 17.23 -22.26
C VAL A 134 -6.43 18.45 -23.16
N VAL A 135 -5.44 18.46 -24.07
CA VAL A 135 -5.28 19.54 -25.06
C VAL A 135 -6.55 19.70 -25.89
N LYS A 136 -7.10 18.60 -26.41
CA LYS A 136 -8.21 18.63 -27.38
C LYS A 136 -9.56 18.92 -26.75
N LYS A 137 -9.77 18.62 -25.47
CA LYS A 137 -11.10 18.61 -24.84
C LYS A 137 -11.23 19.45 -23.58
N TYR A 138 -10.12 19.77 -22.90
CA TYR A 138 -10.13 20.61 -21.70
C TYR A 138 -9.53 21.99 -21.96
N GLU A 139 -8.29 22.06 -22.45
CA GLU A 139 -7.59 23.35 -22.68
C GLU A 139 -8.01 24.01 -24.00
N ARG A 140 -8.13 23.22 -25.07
CA ARG A 140 -8.55 23.64 -26.42
C ARG A 140 -7.81 24.90 -26.92
N PRO A 141 -6.46 24.95 -26.88
CA PRO A 141 -5.71 26.07 -27.42
C PRO A 141 -5.92 26.18 -28.94
N ALA A 142 -5.66 27.36 -29.50
CA ALA A 142 -5.75 27.59 -30.94
C ALA A 142 -4.78 26.68 -31.74
N ASN A 143 -3.58 26.46 -31.21
CA ASN A 143 -2.58 25.57 -31.82
C ASN A 143 -2.61 24.18 -31.17
N GLN A 144 -3.04 23.18 -31.93
CA GLN A 144 -3.09 21.77 -31.50
C GLN A 144 -2.24 20.87 -32.42
N SER A 145 -1.16 21.43 -33.00
CA SER A 145 -0.25 20.66 -33.85
C SER A 145 0.46 19.55 -33.08
N ASP A 146 0.97 18.55 -33.81
CA ASP A 146 1.72 17.45 -33.21
C ASP A 146 2.92 17.95 -32.39
N ALA A 147 3.56 19.05 -32.78
CA ALA A 147 4.63 19.67 -32.01
C ALA A 147 4.15 20.14 -30.62
N VAL A 148 2.95 20.72 -30.53
CA VAL A 148 2.34 21.13 -29.24
C VAL A 148 1.95 19.91 -28.42
N LEU A 149 1.31 18.92 -29.05
CA LEU A 149 0.90 17.67 -28.40
C LEU A 149 2.10 16.92 -27.82
N ASN A 150 3.16 16.75 -28.62
CA ASN A 150 4.38 16.06 -28.20
C ASN A 150 5.12 16.81 -27.10
N LYS A 151 5.19 18.15 -27.16
CA LYS A 151 5.83 18.96 -26.11
C LYS A 151 5.10 18.85 -24.77
N ARG A 152 3.77 18.89 -24.78
CA ARG A 152 2.95 18.78 -23.56
C ARG A 152 2.99 17.36 -22.98
N ALA A 153 2.94 16.35 -23.84
CA ALA A 153 3.16 14.96 -23.43
C ALA A 153 4.55 14.78 -22.80
N ALA A 154 5.61 15.38 -23.38
CA ALA A 154 6.96 15.31 -22.83
C ALA A 154 7.07 15.89 -21.41
N TYR A 155 6.41 17.02 -21.12
CA TYR A 155 6.32 17.52 -19.74
C TYR A 155 5.60 16.53 -18.81
N GLY A 156 4.56 15.85 -19.31
CA GLY A 156 3.92 14.77 -18.56
C GLY A 156 4.87 13.61 -18.29
N GLU A 157 5.70 13.23 -19.26
CA GLU A 157 6.67 12.13 -19.11
C GLU A 157 7.75 12.47 -18.07
N GLU A 158 8.15 13.75 -17.96
CA GLU A 158 9.03 14.21 -16.87
C GLU A 158 8.40 13.97 -15.50
N PHE A 159 7.11 14.29 -15.32
CA PHE A 159 6.38 14.00 -14.09
C PHE A 159 6.23 12.50 -13.85
N PHE A 160 5.94 11.72 -14.89
CA PHE A 160 5.80 10.27 -14.79
C PHE A 160 7.12 9.61 -14.35
N LYS A 161 8.24 10.07 -14.92
CA LYS A 161 9.57 9.65 -14.49
C LYS A 161 9.84 10.01 -13.03
N GLU A 162 9.52 11.23 -12.63
CA GLU A 162 9.81 11.74 -11.28
C GLU A 162 8.97 11.06 -10.19
N TYR A 163 7.68 10.87 -10.44
CA TYR A 163 6.72 10.45 -9.41
C TYR A 163 6.35 8.97 -9.48
N VAL A 164 6.51 8.33 -10.64
CA VAL A 164 6.15 6.91 -10.83
C VAL A 164 7.40 6.07 -10.94
N LEU A 165 8.22 6.28 -11.97
CA LEU A 165 9.37 5.40 -12.24
C LEU A 165 10.42 5.43 -11.13
N LYS A 166 10.73 6.62 -10.58
CA LYS A 166 11.65 6.72 -9.43
C LYS A 166 11.12 6.04 -8.16
N GLU A 167 9.81 5.95 -7.98
CA GLU A 167 9.24 5.20 -6.85
C GLU A 167 9.28 3.70 -7.10
N GLU A 168 9.00 3.26 -8.33
CA GLU A 168 9.15 1.87 -8.73
C GLU A 168 10.60 1.37 -8.61
N GLU A 169 11.59 2.21 -8.94
CA GLU A 169 13.02 1.92 -8.74
C GLU A 169 13.38 1.75 -7.26
N LYS A 170 12.70 2.47 -6.36
CA LYS A 170 12.87 2.32 -4.90
C LYS A 170 12.11 1.12 -4.35
N MET A 171 11.19 0.53 -5.11
CA MET A 171 10.41 -0.60 -4.65
C MET A 171 11.32 -1.80 -4.43
N GLN A 172 11.19 -2.40 -3.25
CA GLN A 172 11.91 -3.62 -2.92
C GLN A 172 11.51 -4.76 -3.86
N THR A 173 12.42 -5.70 -4.10
CA THR A 173 12.18 -6.79 -5.07
C THR A 173 12.15 -8.15 -4.38
N GLY A 174 11.47 -9.12 -5.00
CA GLY A 174 11.51 -10.52 -4.58
C GLY A 174 12.94 -11.06 -4.59
N LYS A 175 13.70 -10.77 -5.65
CA LYS A 175 15.13 -11.12 -5.74
C LYS A 175 15.93 -10.54 -4.56
N GLY A 176 15.72 -9.26 -4.23
CA GLY A 176 16.34 -8.62 -3.09
C GLY A 176 15.95 -9.25 -1.76
N LEU A 177 14.70 -9.70 -1.59
CA LEU A 177 14.27 -10.47 -0.42
C LEU A 177 14.99 -11.83 -0.34
N ALA A 178 15.16 -12.54 -1.46
CA ALA A 178 15.88 -13.80 -1.51
C ALA A 178 17.37 -13.64 -1.17
N GLU A 179 18.04 -12.63 -1.73
CA GLU A 179 19.43 -12.28 -1.42
C GLU A 179 19.59 -11.87 0.05
N TYR A 180 18.67 -11.05 0.56
CA TYR A 180 18.62 -10.70 1.97
C TYR A 180 18.48 -11.95 2.84
N ALA A 181 17.56 -12.86 2.51
CA ALA A 181 17.38 -14.08 3.27
C ALA A 181 18.63 -14.97 3.24
N LYS A 182 19.29 -15.12 2.08
CA LYS A 182 20.58 -15.81 1.94
C LYS A 182 21.65 -15.19 2.84
N SER A 183 21.70 -13.85 2.94
CA SER A 183 22.66 -13.14 3.81
C SER A 183 22.46 -13.43 5.31
N LYS A 184 21.30 -13.99 5.70
CA LYS A 184 21.00 -14.38 7.08
C LYS A 184 21.28 -15.85 7.38
N LEU A 185 21.85 -16.62 6.45
CA LEU A 185 22.24 -18.01 6.69
C LEU A 185 23.06 -18.13 7.99
N GLY A 186 22.72 -19.11 8.83
CA GLY A 186 23.37 -19.35 10.12
C GLY A 186 22.94 -18.42 11.26
N THR A 187 22.10 -17.40 11.00
CA THR A 187 21.58 -16.53 12.07
C THR A 187 20.82 -17.38 13.11
N PRO A 188 21.16 -17.30 14.41
CA PRO A 188 20.48 -18.06 15.44
C PRO A 188 18.98 -17.76 15.50
N TYR A 189 18.18 -18.78 15.82
CA TYR A 189 16.74 -18.61 15.97
C TYR A 189 16.35 -18.39 17.43
N PHE A 190 15.50 -17.37 17.66
CA PHE A 190 14.74 -17.24 18.88
C PHE A 190 13.33 -16.73 18.57
N TYR A 191 12.30 -17.38 19.12
CA TYR A 191 10.90 -17.03 18.90
C TYR A 191 10.64 -15.55 19.23
N GLY A 192 10.15 -14.79 18.24
CA GLY A 192 9.84 -13.37 18.37
C GLY A 192 10.99 -12.40 18.11
N ALA A 193 12.25 -12.86 18.05
CA ALA A 193 13.41 -11.96 18.04
C ALA A 193 13.47 -11.04 16.81
N LYS A 194 12.89 -11.43 15.66
CA LYS A 194 12.75 -10.60 14.45
C LYS A 194 14.01 -9.79 14.05
N LEU A 195 15.18 -10.44 14.07
CA LEU A 195 16.50 -9.85 13.77
C LEU A 195 17.00 -8.80 14.78
N ASN A 196 16.56 -8.90 16.03
CA ASN A 196 17.10 -8.11 17.14
C ASN A 196 18.12 -8.90 17.96
N VAL A 197 18.98 -8.18 18.70
CA VAL A 197 19.88 -8.77 19.68
C VAL A 197 19.06 -9.42 20.80
N LEU A 198 19.33 -10.70 21.07
CA LEU A 198 18.69 -11.43 22.14
C LEU A 198 19.28 -11.04 23.49
N THR A 199 18.46 -10.52 24.40
CA THR A 199 18.87 -10.17 25.77
C THR A 199 18.11 -11.03 26.79
N GLU A 200 18.67 -11.17 27.99
CA GLU A 200 17.98 -11.85 29.10
C GLU A 200 16.60 -11.23 29.39
N LYS A 201 16.56 -9.89 29.50
CA LYS A 201 15.31 -9.13 29.67
C LYS A 201 14.28 -9.42 28.58
N TYR A 202 14.72 -9.55 27.32
CA TYR A 202 13.81 -9.90 26.23
C TYR A 202 13.29 -11.33 26.35
N MET A 203 14.15 -12.29 26.70
CA MET A 203 13.72 -13.67 26.95
C MET A 203 12.69 -13.76 28.07
N GLU A 204 12.91 -13.06 29.19
CA GLU A 204 11.99 -12.98 30.33
C GLU A 204 10.64 -12.37 29.94
N ALA A 205 10.65 -11.25 29.20
CA ALA A 205 9.43 -10.62 28.69
C ALA A 205 8.64 -11.56 27.76
N MET A 206 9.35 -12.30 26.92
CA MET A 206 8.75 -13.30 26.03
C MET A 206 8.23 -14.52 26.79
N HIS A 207 8.91 -14.99 27.84
CA HIS A 207 8.42 -16.04 28.72
C HIS A 207 7.15 -15.60 29.44
N LYS A 208 7.12 -14.38 29.99
CA LYS A 208 5.93 -13.81 30.65
C LYS A 208 4.73 -13.73 29.69
N SER A 209 4.98 -13.35 28.43
CA SER A 209 3.93 -13.18 27.42
C SER A 209 3.50 -14.51 26.78
N TYR A 210 4.42 -15.46 26.62
CA TYR A 210 4.21 -16.72 25.91
C TYR A 210 4.83 -17.93 26.65
N PRO A 211 4.44 -18.21 27.91
CA PRO A 211 5.15 -19.15 28.78
C PRO A 211 5.11 -20.61 28.27
N LYS A 212 4.13 -20.94 27.42
CA LYS A 212 3.99 -22.26 26.79
C LYS A 212 4.88 -22.45 25.56
N ILE A 213 5.39 -21.36 24.98
CA ILE A 213 6.26 -21.36 23.79
C ILE A 213 7.70 -21.14 24.23
N VAL A 214 7.93 -20.02 24.92
CA VAL A 214 9.22 -19.65 25.50
C VAL A 214 9.23 -20.20 26.92
N THR A 215 9.54 -21.48 27.07
CA THR A 215 9.62 -22.15 28.38
C THR A 215 10.96 -21.87 29.06
N LEU A 216 11.08 -22.18 30.35
CA LEU A 216 12.38 -22.13 31.07
C LEU A 216 13.45 -22.98 30.36
N LEU A 217 13.08 -24.19 29.90
CA LEU A 217 13.97 -25.05 29.11
C LEU A 217 14.37 -24.42 27.77
N TYR A 218 13.44 -23.73 27.11
CA TYR A 218 13.73 -23.03 25.86
C TYR A 218 14.73 -21.88 26.05
N MET A 219 14.59 -21.09 27.12
CA MET A 219 15.55 -20.03 27.47
C MET A 219 16.91 -20.61 27.87
N ALA A 220 16.94 -21.67 28.69
CA ALA A 220 18.18 -22.36 29.05
C ALA A 220 18.90 -22.88 27.80
N LYS A 221 18.15 -23.41 26.82
CA LYS A 221 18.71 -23.83 25.54
C LYS A 221 19.30 -22.68 24.72
N ALA A 222 18.69 -21.51 24.73
CA ALA A 222 19.23 -20.31 24.09
C ALA A 222 20.57 -19.89 24.73
N ARG A 223 20.66 -19.94 26.06
CA ARG A 223 21.91 -19.70 26.81
C ARG A 223 22.99 -20.72 26.47
N ASN A 224 22.65 -22.02 26.50
CA ASN A 224 23.58 -23.10 26.18
C ASN A 224 24.10 -23.02 24.74
N LYS A 225 23.27 -22.55 23.80
CA LYS A 225 23.66 -22.27 22.41
C LYS A 225 24.41 -20.94 22.22
N LYS A 226 24.73 -20.23 23.31
CA LYS A 226 25.41 -18.92 23.30
C LYS A 226 24.74 -17.91 22.37
N GLN A 227 23.39 -17.86 22.42
CA GLN A 227 22.57 -16.96 21.59
C GLN A 227 22.38 -15.58 22.21
N VAL A 228 22.47 -15.47 23.54
CA VAL A 228 22.34 -14.19 24.27
C VAL A 228 23.48 -13.26 23.85
N GLY A 229 23.16 -11.99 23.59
CA GLY A 229 24.08 -10.99 23.05
C GLY A 229 24.25 -11.04 21.53
N LYS A 230 23.64 -12.02 20.83
CA LYS A 230 23.70 -12.11 19.37
C LYS A 230 22.38 -11.72 18.72
N VAL A 231 22.44 -11.28 17.47
CA VAL A 231 21.26 -11.10 16.62
C VAL A 231 20.57 -12.45 16.42
N ASN A 232 19.28 -12.51 16.75
CA ASN A 232 18.44 -13.69 16.58
C ASN A 232 17.24 -13.38 15.69
N VAL A 233 16.73 -14.40 15.00
CA VAL A 233 15.61 -14.25 14.04
C VAL A 233 14.51 -15.27 14.32
N ASP A 234 13.28 -14.96 13.89
CA ASP A 234 12.21 -15.94 13.76
C ASP A 234 11.73 -16.01 12.30
N CYS A 235 10.89 -16.99 11.95
CA CYS A 235 10.51 -17.22 10.55
C CYS A 235 9.91 -15.98 9.89
N SER A 236 8.92 -15.34 10.54
CA SER A 236 8.35 -14.08 10.06
C SER A 236 9.35 -12.92 10.06
N GLY A 237 10.28 -12.89 11.01
CA GLY A 237 11.36 -11.92 11.15
C GLY A 237 12.27 -11.84 9.94
N LEU A 238 12.53 -12.99 9.31
CA LEU A 238 13.33 -13.06 8.09
C LEU A 238 12.70 -12.27 6.93
N ILE A 239 11.37 -12.30 6.81
CA ILE A 239 10.61 -11.55 5.80
C ILE A 239 10.39 -10.10 6.25
N ALA A 240 10.01 -9.93 7.52
CA ALA A 240 9.72 -8.65 8.16
C ALA A 240 10.92 -7.70 8.16
N GLY A 241 12.14 -8.22 8.35
CA GLY A 241 13.37 -7.42 8.37
C GLY A 241 13.66 -6.76 7.04
N TYR A 242 13.48 -7.47 5.92
CA TYR A 242 13.63 -6.88 4.60
C TYR A 242 12.49 -5.90 4.32
N ARG A 243 11.23 -6.33 4.49
CA ARG A 243 10.04 -5.52 4.17
C ARG A 243 9.78 -4.38 5.15
N LYS A 244 10.59 -4.25 6.22
CA LYS A 244 10.44 -3.26 7.30
C LYS A 244 9.03 -3.22 7.90
N LYS A 245 8.42 -4.40 8.06
CA LYS A 245 7.03 -4.56 8.55
C LYS A 245 7.01 -5.41 9.80
N ASN A 246 6.32 -4.96 10.85
CA ASN A 246 6.11 -5.78 12.05
C ASN A 246 4.95 -6.76 11.83
N ILE A 247 5.21 -7.84 11.10
CA ILE A 247 4.20 -8.84 10.68
C ILE A 247 4.55 -10.24 11.15
N GLY A 248 3.54 -11.05 11.43
CA GLY A 248 3.62 -12.48 11.74
C GLY A 248 3.25 -13.38 10.56
N SER A 249 3.42 -14.69 10.70
CA SER A 249 3.09 -15.68 9.65
C SER A 249 1.62 -15.62 9.20
N SER A 250 0.66 -15.59 10.13
CA SER A 250 -0.77 -15.51 9.76
C SER A 250 -1.11 -14.19 9.06
N GLN A 251 -0.49 -13.08 9.49
CA GLN A 251 -0.62 -11.79 8.81
C GLN A 251 -0.05 -11.84 7.39
N LEU A 252 1.10 -12.47 7.17
CA LEU A 252 1.68 -12.61 5.84
C LEU A 252 0.68 -13.27 4.86
N ARG A 253 -0.05 -14.31 5.28
CA ARG A 253 -1.11 -14.91 4.44
C ARG A 253 -2.32 -14.02 4.28
N ALA A 254 -2.74 -13.33 5.35
CA ALA A 254 -3.89 -12.42 5.32
C ALA A 254 -3.63 -11.24 4.39
N THR A 255 -2.40 -10.74 4.32
CA THR A 255 -2.02 -9.54 3.56
C THR A 255 -1.40 -9.87 2.20
N ALA A 256 -1.42 -11.14 1.77
CA ALA A 256 -0.86 -11.52 0.48
C ALA A 256 -1.71 -10.96 -0.67
N LYS A 257 -1.05 -10.39 -1.68
CA LYS A 257 -1.69 -9.94 -2.93
C LYS A 257 -2.23 -11.17 -3.67
N LYS A 258 -1.37 -12.14 -3.94
CA LYS A 258 -1.74 -13.43 -4.52
C LYS A 258 -1.25 -14.59 -3.69
N ARG A 259 -2.06 -15.66 -3.68
CA ARG A 259 -1.71 -16.98 -3.14
C ARG A 259 -1.54 -17.93 -4.32
N LEU A 260 -0.30 -18.29 -4.60
CA LEU A 260 0.09 -19.21 -5.67
C LEU A 260 -0.02 -20.65 -5.17
N PRO A 261 -0.53 -21.58 -6.00
CA PRO A 261 -0.60 -22.99 -5.64
C PRO A 261 0.79 -23.59 -5.53
N ILE A 262 1.10 -24.28 -4.43
CA ILE A 262 2.45 -24.82 -4.18
C ILE A 262 2.89 -25.85 -5.23
N SER A 263 1.95 -26.45 -5.97
CA SER A 263 2.23 -27.36 -7.09
C SER A 263 3.00 -26.69 -8.23
N GLU A 264 2.92 -25.36 -8.37
CA GLU A 264 3.59 -24.59 -9.43
C GLU A 264 4.94 -23.99 -8.95
N ILE A 265 5.55 -24.56 -7.89
CA ILE A 265 6.74 -24.01 -7.23
C ILE A 265 7.89 -23.68 -8.20
N GLU A 266 8.11 -24.50 -9.23
CA GLU A 266 9.20 -24.33 -10.19
C GLU A 266 9.05 -23.04 -11.02
N LYS A 267 7.82 -22.54 -11.17
CA LYS A 267 7.49 -21.32 -11.91
C LYS A 267 7.41 -20.08 -11.01
N PHE A 268 7.61 -20.23 -9.70
CA PHE A 268 7.52 -19.09 -8.79
C PHE A 268 8.66 -18.09 -9.05
N ALA A 269 8.35 -16.80 -8.98
CA ALA A 269 9.37 -15.77 -8.92
C ALA A 269 10.25 -15.96 -7.68
N VAL A 270 11.56 -15.77 -7.84
CA VAL A 270 12.50 -15.71 -6.71
C VAL A 270 12.06 -14.66 -5.71
N GLY A 271 12.09 -14.99 -4.42
CA GLY A 271 11.58 -14.15 -3.33
C GLY A 271 10.11 -14.35 -3.00
N THR A 272 9.40 -15.23 -3.70
CA THR A 272 8.06 -15.66 -3.28
C THR A 272 8.12 -16.23 -1.87
N VAL A 273 7.26 -15.73 -0.97
CA VAL A 273 7.25 -16.20 0.43
C VAL A 273 6.48 -17.51 0.50
N LEU A 274 7.14 -18.58 0.88
CA LEU A 274 6.50 -19.87 1.11
C LEU A 274 5.79 -19.86 2.45
N TRP A 275 4.57 -20.39 2.49
CA TRP A 275 3.73 -20.34 3.67
C TRP A 275 3.05 -21.67 3.96
N LYS A 276 2.99 -22.01 5.24
CA LYS A 276 2.09 -23.00 5.84
C LYS A 276 1.63 -22.45 7.18
N SER A 277 0.59 -23.04 7.77
CA SER A 277 0.15 -22.60 9.10
C SER A 277 1.30 -22.58 10.12
N GLY A 278 1.60 -21.40 10.65
CA GLY A 278 2.62 -21.17 11.69
C GLY A 278 4.07 -21.03 11.22
N HIS A 279 4.36 -21.17 9.92
CA HIS A 279 5.75 -21.12 9.41
C HIS A 279 5.85 -20.46 8.03
N VAL A 280 6.97 -19.82 7.77
CA VAL A 280 7.25 -19.13 6.50
C VAL A 280 8.71 -19.29 6.09
N GLY A 281 8.96 -19.25 4.78
CA GLY A 281 10.28 -19.27 4.16
C GLY A 281 10.31 -18.39 2.91
N VAL A 282 11.48 -18.24 2.31
CA VAL A 282 11.68 -17.44 1.09
C VAL A 282 12.18 -18.38 -0.01
N TYR A 283 11.43 -18.49 -1.10
CA TYR A 283 11.88 -19.24 -2.28
C TYR A 283 13.08 -18.56 -2.91
N ILE A 284 14.14 -19.34 -3.20
CA ILE A 284 15.42 -18.80 -3.72
C ILE A 284 15.78 -19.31 -5.11
N GLY A 285 14.85 -19.98 -5.79
CA GLY A 285 15.04 -20.54 -7.12
C GLY A 285 15.37 -22.03 -7.12
N LEU A 286 15.70 -22.52 -8.31
CA LEU A 286 16.17 -23.88 -8.53
C LEU A 286 17.69 -23.95 -8.35
N GLU A 287 18.17 -24.96 -7.64
CA GLU A 287 19.57 -25.35 -7.63
C GLU A 287 19.66 -26.78 -8.19
N ASN A 288 20.30 -26.96 -9.35
CA ASN A 288 20.36 -28.24 -10.07
C ASN A 288 18.98 -28.88 -10.28
N GLY A 289 17.99 -28.07 -10.68
CA GLY A 289 16.60 -28.51 -10.88
C GLY A 289 15.80 -28.73 -9.60
N VAL A 290 16.38 -28.52 -8.41
CA VAL A 290 15.68 -28.69 -7.13
C VAL A 290 15.21 -27.34 -6.59
N PRO A 291 13.91 -27.13 -6.31
CA PRO A 291 13.43 -25.94 -5.63
C PRO A 291 14.02 -25.78 -4.23
N MET A 292 14.66 -24.65 -3.97
CA MET A 292 15.31 -24.33 -2.69
C MET A 292 14.66 -23.15 -1.99
N CYS A 293 14.76 -23.12 -0.66
CA CYS A 293 14.29 -22.00 0.15
C CYS A 293 15.23 -21.65 1.31
N MET A 294 15.11 -20.41 1.78
CA MET A 294 15.70 -19.96 3.04
C MET A 294 14.61 -19.89 4.11
N GLU A 295 14.84 -20.50 5.27
CA GLU A 295 13.87 -20.52 6.38
C GLU A 295 14.56 -20.42 7.74
N ALA A 296 13.94 -19.72 8.69
CA ALA A 296 14.37 -19.74 10.08
C ALA A 296 13.61 -20.84 10.84
N LYS A 297 14.24 -22.01 11.02
CA LYS A 297 13.57 -23.30 11.32
C LYS A 297 13.50 -23.67 12.81
N GLY A 298 13.60 -22.69 13.70
CA GLY A 298 13.57 -22.92 15.15
C GLY A 298 14.96 -22.99 15.79
N ILE A 299 14.98 -22.97 17.13
CA ILE A 299 16.19 -22.80 17.96
C ILE A 299 17.29 -23.85 17.73
N ASN A 300 16.92 -25.01 17.19
CA ASN A 300 17.88 -26.07 16.89
C ASN A 300 18.74 -25.77 15.67
N TYR A 301 18.18 -25.04 14.70
CA TYR A 301 18.72 -24.92 13.36
C TYR A 301 19.19 -23.48 13.06
N GLY A 302 18.42 -22.47 13.49
CA GLY A 302 18.64 -21.10 13.02
C GLY A 302 18.05 -20.87 11.62
N THR A 303 18.62 -19.93 10.89
CA THR A 303 18.34 -19.73 9.46
C THR A 303 19.14 -20.72 8.63
N VAL A 304 18.45 -21.49 7.80
CA VAL A 304 19.03 -22.54 6.97
C VAL A 304 18.56 -22.42 5.52
N LYS A 305 19.36 -22.99 4.62
CA LYS A 305 18.91 -23.35 3.27
C LYS A 305 18.36 -24.78 3.32
N SER A 306 17.17 -25.00 2.76
CA SER A 306 16.54 -26.33 2.71
C SER A 306 15.81 -26.54 1.39
N LYS A 307 15.54 -27.80 1.04
CA LYS A 307 14.70 -28.10 -0.12
C LYS A 307 13.28 -27.69 0.20
N VAL A 308 12.56 -27.14 -0.79
CA VAL A 308 11.14 -26.80 -0.61
C VAL A 308 10.35 -28.05 -0.20
N ALA A 309 10.67 -29.21 -0.76
CA ALA A 309 10.01 -30.49 -0.47
C ALA A 309 10.16 -30.97 1.00
N ASP A 310 11.17 -30.49 1.75
CA ASP A 310 11.40 -30.92 3.14
C ASP A 310 10.36 -30.33 4.12
N THR A 311 9.56 -29.37 3.65
CA THR A 311 8.48 -28.75 4.40
C THR A 311 7.20 -28.82 3.57
N LYS A 312 6.10 -29.25 4.21
CA LYS A 312 4.76 -29.26 3.59
C LYS A 312 4.20 -27.84 3.48
N TRP A 313 4.76 -27.04 2.59
CA TRP A 313 4.27 -25.72 2.24
C TRP A 313 2.89 -25.83 1.59
N GLU A 314 2.05 -24.82 1.80
CA GLU A 314 0.68 -24.79 1.27
C GLU A 314 0.55 -23.82 0.11
N TYR A 315 1.25 -22.68 0.18
CA TYR A 315 1.14 -21.60 -0.80
C TYR A 315 2.47 -20.87 -1.01
N GLY A 316 2.63 -20.29 -2.18
CA GLY A 316 3.50 -19.12 -2.39
C GLY A 316 2.71 -17.83 -2.18
N LEU A 317 3.28 -16.86 -1.47
CA LEU A 317 2.67 -15.56 -1.20
C LEU A 317 3.46 -14.46 -1.91
N THR A 318 2.74 -13.61 -2.63
CA THR A 318 3.27 -12.38 -3.24
C THR A 318 2.65 -11.16 -2.58
N PHE A 319 3.32 -10.01 -2.67
CA PHE A 319 2.86 -8.78 -2.01
C PHE A 319 2.96 -7.57 -2.95
N SER A 320 2.06 -6.60 -2.77
CA SER A 320 2.00 -5.40 -3.62
C SER A 320 3.19 -4.45 -3.42
N ASP A 321 3.87 -4.53 -2.28
CA ASP A 321 5.06 -3.75 -1.93
C ASP A 321 6.38 -4.41 -2.38
N LEU A 322 6.31 -5.48 -3.17
CA LEU A 322 7.46 -6.15 -3.75
C LEU A 322 7.30 -6.32 -5.26
N LYS A 323 8.34 -5.99 -6.01
CA LYS A 323 8.44 -6.28 -7.44
C LYS A 323 8.89 -7.72 -7.65
N TYR A 324 8.17 -8.47 -8.47
CA TYR A 324 8.51 -9.85 -8.82
C TYR A 324 8.78 -9.97 -10.31
N GLU A 325 9.85 -10.67 -10.65
CA GLU A 325 10.20 -11.03 -12.02
C GLU A 325 9.80 -12.49 -12.25
N TYR A 326 9.05 -12.72 -13.32
CA TYR A 326 8.53 -14.03 -13.68
C TYR A 326 9.01 -14.38 -15.09
N ASP A 327 9.49 -15.61 -15.27
CA ASP A 327 9.68 -16.18 -16.61
C ASP A 327 8.30 -16.52 -17.21
N GLU A 328 7.41 -17.09 -16.39
CA GLU A 328 6.02 -17.38 -16.75
C GLU A 328 5.07 -16.92 -15.62
N LYS A 329 3.97 -16.24 -15.97
CA LYS A 329 2.99 -15.80 -14.97
C LYS A 329 2.21 -16.99 -14.43
N VAL A 330 2.41 -17.28 -13.14
CA VAL A 330 1.64 -18.30 -12.43
C VAL A 330 0.26 -17.74 -12.01
N PRO A 331 -0.85 -18.38 -12.42
CA PRO A 331 -2.17 -18.03 -11.90
C PRO A 331 -2.23 -18.23 -10.39
N GLY A 332 -2.77 -17.23 -9.68
CA GLY A 332 -2.89 -17.26 -8.22
C GLY A 332 -4.22 -16.70 -7.78
N LYS A 333 -4.67 -17.09 -6.59
CA LYS A 333 -5.90 -16.57 -6.00
C LYS A 333 -5.63 -15.21 -5.36
N ASP A 334 -6.35 -14.20 -5.82
CA ASP A 334 -6.39 -12.88 -5.18
C ASP A 334 -7.17 -12.93 -3.85
N ARG A 335 -6.78 -12.09 -2.89
CA ARG A 335 -7.58 -11.86 -1.69
C ARG A 335 -8.92 -11.22 -2.10
N GLN A 336 -10.02 -11.82 -1.66
CA GLN A 336 -11.34 -11.28 -1.89
C GLN A 336 -11.66 -10.22 -0.83
N PRO A 337 -12.38 -9.13 -1.19
CA PRO A 337 -12.83 -8.16 -0.19
C PRO A 337 -13.74 -8.85 0.82
N ASN A 338 -13.66 -8.40 2.08
CA ASN A 338 -14.52 -8.92 3.13
C ASN A 338 -15.96 -8.43 2.88
N PRO A 339 -16.96 -9.32 2.71
CA PRO A 339 -18.32 -8.91 2.40
C PRO A 339 -19.10 -8.41 3.64
N TYR A 340 -18.51 -8.49 4.83
CA TYR A 340 -19.13 -8.04 6.08
C TYR A 340 -18.60 -6.66 6.50
N THR A 341 -19.34 -5.96 7.36
CA THR A 341 -18.93 -4.66 7.90
C THR A 341 -17.95 -4.83 9.06
N GLU A 342 -16.86 -4.05 9.08
CA GLU A 342 -15.92 -4.04 10.21
C GLU A 342 -16.66 -3.63 11.51
N PRO A 343 -16.55 -4.41 12.60
CA PRO A 343 -17.23 -4.06 13.84
C PRO A 343 -16.59 -2.85 14.52
N THR A 344 -17.42 -1.93 15.00
CA THR A 344 -16.99 -0.80 15.83
C THR A 344 -16.66 -1.25 17.26
N THR A 345 -17.35 -2.28 17.76
CA THR A 345 -17.18 -2.84 19.11
C THR A 345 -16.14 -3.97 19.16
N THR A 346 -15.75 -4.38 20.37
CA THR A 346 -14.81 -5.50 20.58
C THR A 346 -15.55 -6.83 20.50
N ILE A 347 -15.14 -7.70 19.58
CA ILE A 347 -15.66 -9.07 19.47
C ILE A 347 -14.91 -9.99 20.44
N LYS A 348 -15.64 -10.77 21.24
CA LYS A 348 -15.08 -11.74 22.20
C LYS A 348 -16.01 -12.94 22.34
N LYS A 349 -15.52 -14.03 22.93
CA LYS A 349 -16.32 -15.24 23.15
C LYS A 349 -17.67 -14.91 23.82
N GLY A 350 -18.77 -15.39 23.23
CA GLY A 350 -20.12 -15.24 23.75
C GLY A 350 -20.70 -13.82 23.65
N CYS A 351 -20.08 -12.90 22.91
CA CYS A 351 -20.68 -11.58 22.70
C CYS A 351 -22.00 -11.68 21.92
N LYS A 352 -22.97 -10.86 22.30
CA LYS A 352 -24.20 -10.67 21.51
C LYS A 352 -23.92 -9.60 20.46
N ASP A 353 -23.89 -10.02 19.20
CA ASP A 353 -23.84 -9.15 18.03
C ASP A 353 -25.19 -9.34 17.33
N THR A 354 -26.08 -8.33 17.42
CA THR A 354 -27.52 -8.44 17.12
C THR A 354 -27.81 -9.04 15.75
N ASN A 355 -26.91 -8.86 14.78
CA ASN A 355 -27.01 -9.47 13.44
C ASN A 355 -25.83 -10.43 13.12
N GLY A 356 -24.89 -10.60 14.05
CA GLY A 356 -23.67 -11.40 13.88
C GLY A 356 -22.74 -10.91 12.77
N THR A 357 -22.94 -9.70 12.24
CA THR A 357 -22.19 -9.17 11.08
C THR A 357 -20.74 -8.88 11.46
N GLY A 358 -20.51 -8.31 12.64
CA GLY A 358 -19.18 -8.07 13.18
C GLY A 358 -18.43 -9.37 13.50
N VAL A 359 -19.13 -10.37 14.02
CA VAL A 359 -18.54 -11.70 14.24
C VAL A 359 -18.17 -12.37 12.91
N ARG A 360 -19.06 -12.32 11.90
CA ARG A 360 -18.76 -12.84 10.55
C ARG A 360 -17.58 -12.14 9.91
N TRP A 361 -17.45 -10.83 10.10
CA TRP A 361 -16.29 -10.07 9.65
C TRP A 361 -14.99 -10.62 10.25
N VAL A 362 -14.93 -10.81 11.58
CA VAL A 362 -13.74 -11.36 12.25
C VAL A 362 -13.46 -12.79 11.79
N GLN A 363 -14.49 -13.63 11.66
CA GLN A 363 -14.36 -15.00 11.18
C GLN A 363 -13.81 -15.05 9.75
N TRP A 364 -14.27 -14.17 8.86
CA TRP A 364 -13.75 -14.05 7.50
C TRP A 364 -12.27 -13.69 7.50
N GLU A 365 -11.85 -12.66 8.25
CA GLU A 365 -10.45 -12.28 8.29
C GLU A 365 -9.55 -13.36 8.91
N LEU A 366 -10.04 -14.09 9.92
CA LEU A 366 -9.31 -15.23 10.46
C LEU A 366 -9.15 -16.33 9.41
N ARG A 367 -10.18 -16.60 8.60
CA ARG A 367 -10.05 -17.54 7.49
C ARG A 367 -9.00 -17.08 6.48
N GLU A 368 -8.96 -15.80 6.13
CA GLU A 368 -7.89 -15.24 5.27
C GLU A 368 -6.49 -15.35 5.92
N ALA A 369 -6.40 -15.32 7.25
CA ALA A 369 -5.16 -15.48 8.01
C ALA A 369 -4.70 -16.94 8.21
N GLY A 370 -5.43 -17.94 7.68
CA GLY A 370 -5.04 -19.36 7.71
C GLY A 370 -5.89 -20.23 8.64
N PHE A 371 -6.93 -19.67 9.26
CA PHE A 371 -7.82 -20.40 10.16
C PHE A 371 -9.03 -21.02 9.42
N ASP A 372 -9.01 -21.04 8.08
CA ASP A 372 -9.94 -21.78 7.23
C ASP A 372 -9.67 -23.29 7.18
N LYS A 373 -8.59 -23.74 7.81
CA LYS A 373 -8.21 -25.13 8.01
C LYS A 373 -8.07 -25.44 9.50
N GLU A 374 -7.87 -26.71 9.82
CA GLU A 374 -7.57 -27.13 11.20
C GLU A 374 -6.30 -26.42 11.70
N PHE A 375 -6.34 -25.97 12.95
CA PHE A 375 -5.23 -25.25 13.56
C PHE A 375 -4.98 -25.73 14.98
N VAL A 376 -3.78 -25.46 15.49
CA VAL A 376 -3.38 -25.82 16.84
C VAL A 376 -3.14 -24.56 17.67
N TYR A 377 -3.79 -24.49 18.83
CA TYR A 377 -3.55 -23.45 19.82
C TYR A 377 -3.40 -24.08 21.19
N ASN A 378 -2.33 -23.73 21.92
CA ASN A 378 -2.00 -24.30 23.23
C ASN A 378 -2.01 -25.84 23.26
N LYS A 379 -1.39 -26.48 22.25
CA LYS A 379 -1.33 -27.94 22.08
C LYS A 379 -2.68 -28.64 21.86
N LYS A 380 -3.76 -27.88 21.67
CA LYS A 380 -5.09 -28.41 21.33
C LYS A 380 -5.40 -28.14 19.86
N LYS A 381 -5.92 -29.16 19.17
CA LYS A 381 -6.40 -29.07 17.79
C LYS A 381 -7.82 -28.49 17.76
N TYR A 382 -8.08 -27.60 16.81
CA TYR A 382 -9.36 -26.97 16.56
C TYR A 382 -9.78 -27.16 15.10
N ASN A 383 -11.07 -27.33 14.90
CA ASN A 383 -11.69 -27.37 13.57
C ASN A 383 -11.56 -26.01 12.87
N PRO A 384 -11.70 -25.96 11.53
CA PRO A 384 -11.73 -24.72 10.76
C PRO A 384 -12.73 -23.70 11.31
N VAL A 385 -12.36 -22.43 11.26
CA VAL A 385 -13.28 -21.32 11.55
C VAL A 385 -14.36 -21.29 10.47
N LYS A 386 -15.62 -21.37 10.91
CA LYS A 386 -16.80 -21.13 10.06
C LYS A 386 -17.21 -19.65 10.16
N VAL A 387 -17.87 -19.16 9.11
CA VAL A 387 -18.43 -17.79 9.08
C VAL A 387 -19.91 -17.88 9.44
N ASP A 388 -20.20 -18.15 10.71
CA ASP A 388 -21.55 -18.44 11.23
C ASP A 388 -22.14 -17.28 12.06
N GLY A 389 -21.35 -16.24 12.35
CA GLY A 389 -21.76 -15.10 13.17
C GLY A 389 -21.82 -15.40 14.67
N SER A 390 -21.38 -16.58 15.11
CA SER A 390 -21.34 -16.99 16.52
C SER A 390 -19.92 -16.99 17.06
N ALA A 391 -19.64 -16.13 18.05
CA ALA A 391 -18.32 -16.04 18.68
C ALA A 391 -18.10 -17.18 19.69
N GLY A 392 -18.02 -18.41 19.19
CA GLY A 392 -17.86 -19.63 19.97
C GLY A 392 -16.41 -19.96 20.36
N PRO A 393 -16.15 -21.14 20.96
CA PRO A 393 -14.81 -21.57 21.38
C PRO A 393 -13.78 -21.64 20.24
N ILE A 394 -14.19 -21.99 19.02
CA ILE A 394 -13.30 -22.04 17.86
C ILE A 394 -12.85 -20.63 17.46
N THR A 395 -13.78 -19.67 17.38
CA THR A 395 -13.46 -18.27 17.10
C THR A 395 -12.56 -17.66 18.17
N ASP A 396 -12.84 -17.91 19.45
CA ASP A 396 -11.98 -17.46 20.57
C ASP A 396 -10.55 -18.02 20.45
N ALA A 397 -10.41 -19.32 20.18
CA ALA A 397 -9.11 -19.96 20.00
C ALA A 397 -8.36 -19.39 18.77
N ALA A 398 -9.07 -19.13 17.66
CA ALA A 398 -8.50 -18.54 16.46
C ALA A 398 -8.05 -17.08 16.69
N ILE A 399 -8.83 -16.27 17.41
CA ILE A 399 -8.43 -14.91 17.80
C ILE A 399 -7.13 -14.97 18.62
N LYS A 400 -7.07 -15.83 19.63
CA LYS A 400 -5.88 -15.97 20.48
C LYS A 400 -4.65 -16.49 19.71
N ALA A 401 -4.85 -17.46 18.81
CA ALA A 401 -3.80 -17.98 17.95
C ALA A 401 -3.26 -16.90 17.00
N PHE A 402 -4.16 -16.11 16.41
CA PHE A 402 -3.80 -14.97 15.57
C PHE A 402 -3.02 -13.93 16.37
N GLN A 403 -3.55 -13.47 17.52
CA GLN A 403 -2.88 -12.52 18.41
C GLN A 403 -1.47 -13.00 18.78
N GLN A 404 -1.30 -14.27 19.14
CA GLN A 404 0.00 -14.87 19.43
C GLN A 404 0.95 -14.86 18.22
N SER A 405 0.44 -15.16 17.02
CA SER A 405 1.25 -15.14 15.79
C SER A 405 1.77 -13.72 15.48
N CYS A 406 0.93 -12.71 15.73
CA CYS A 406 1.19 -11.29 15.50
C CYS A 406 1.96 -10.61 16.64
N LYS A 407 2.21 -11.35 17.73
CA LYS A 407 2.84 -10.84 18.96
C LYS A 407 2.02 -9.74 19.65
N LEU A 408 0.69 -9.82 19.57
CA LEU A 408 -0.25 -8.97 20.30
C LEU A 408 -0.51 -9.53 21.71
N GLN A 409 -1.17 -8.74 22.55
CA GLN A 409 -1.76 -9.26 23.78
C GLN A 409 -2.75 -10.38 23.46
N VAL A 410 -2.57 -11.55 24.07
CA VAL A 410 -3.36 -12.76 23.80
C VAL A 410 -4.51 -12.86 24.79
N ASP A 411 -5.58 -12.09 24.55
CA ASP A 411 -6.74 -11.97 25.44
C ASP A 411 -8.05 -12.51 24.87
N GLY A 412 -8.07 -12.95 23.59
CA GLY A 412 -9.27 -13.42 22.90
C GLY A 412 -10.27 -12.31 22.56
N LYS A 413 -9.87 -11.04 22.69
CA LYS A 413 -10.68 -9.87 22.36
C LYS A 413 -10.20 -9.27 21.05
N CYS A 414 -11.03 -9.35 20.02
CA CYS A 414 -10.78 -8.69 18.74
C CYS A 414 -11.18 -7.20 18.83
N GLY A 415 -10.32 -6.41 19.48
CA GLY A 415 -10.43 -4.95 19.55
C GLY A 415 -9.68 -4.24 18.41
N PRO A 416 -9.56 -2.90 18.44
CA PRO A 416 -8.95 -2.11 17.37
C PRO A 416 -7.54 -2.57 16.93
N ALA A 417 -6.69 -2.97 17.88
CA ALA A 417 -5.34 -3.46 17.57
C ALA A 417 -5.37 -4.78 16.78
N THR A 418 -6.20 -5.74 17.21
CA THR A 418 -6.37 -7.02 16.50
C THR A 418 -7.00 -6.81 15.13
N ARG A 419 -8.02 -5.96 15.02
CA ARG A 419 -8.67 -5.64 13.73
C ARG A 419 -7.68 -5.01 12.75
N ARG A 420 -6.86 -4.06 13.19
CA ARG A 420 -5.79 -3.45 12.39
C ARG A 420 -4.82 -4.51 11.83
N CYS A 421 -4.47 -5.51 12.63
CA CYS A 421 -3.61 -6.59 12.19
C CYS A 421 -4.31 -7.55 11.20
N LEU A 422 -5.63 -7.75 11.32
CA LEU A 422 -6.42 -8.63 10.46
C LEU A 422 -6.68 -8.03 9.08
N LYS A 423 -7.08 -6.75 9.02
CA LYS A 423 -7.63 -6.16 7.78
C LYS A 423 -6.65 -6.03 6.62
N ALA A 424 -5.34 -6.17 6.87
CA ALA A 424 -4.28 -5.67 6.00
C ALA A 424 -4.45 -4.17 5.74
N ASN A 425 -3.36 -3.42 5.85
CA ASN A 425 -3.32 -2.06 5.32
C ASN A 425 -2.83 -2.12 3.88
#